data_AF-A0A1G9F2J7-F1
#
_entry.id   AF-A0A1G9F2J7-F1
#
_cell.length_a   1.000
_cell.length_b   1.000
_cell.length_c   1.000
_cell.angle_alpha   90.00
_cell.angle_beta   90.00
_cell.angle_gamma   90.00
#
_symmetry.space_group_name_H-M   'P 1'
#
loop_
_entity.id
_entity.type
_entity.pdbx_description
1 polymer ?
#
loop_
_entity_poly.entity_id
_entity_poly.type
_entity_poly.pdbx_seq_one_letter_code
_entity_poly.pdbx_strand_id
1 'polypeptide(L)'
;MAVFTLDKHKRPLMPCSEKRARLNKYGFPRGYLMRQKQIRGFQTGDRVKAIVPSGKKAGVHVGRVAIRKTGSFNIQTEQGGVQGIAWRHCALLQRGDGYDYHQTPTRNDKGGAGRAVA
;
A
#
# COMPACT_ATOMS: atom_id res chain seq x y z
N MET A 1 10.15 -36.05 5.92
CA MET A 1 8.91 -36.15 6.72
C MET A 1 8.11 -34.88 6.54
N ALA A 2 6.92 -34.95 5.91
CA ALA A 2 6.03 -33.80 5.75
C ALA A 2 4.98 -33.83 6.87
N VAL A 3 5.03 -32.88 7.78
CA VAL A 3 4.04 -32.75 8.86
C VAL A 3 2.82 -32.02 8.30
N PHE A 4 1.75 -32.76 8.02
CA PHE A 4 0.48 -32.17 7.59
C PHE A 4 -0.30 -31.71 8.83
N THR A 5 -0.46 -30.40 8.97
CA THR A 5 -1.45 -29.87 9.92
C THR A 5 -2.84 -30.06 9.30
N LEU A 6 -3.72 -30.74 10.03
CA LEU A 6 -5.11 -30.97 9.63
C LEU A 6 -6.01 -29.92 10.28
N ASP A 7 -7.06 -29.50 9.57
CA ASP A 7 -8.16 -28.72 10.16
C ASP A 7 -9.00 -29.60 11.13
N LYS A 8 -9.86 -28.99 11.95
CA LYS A 8 -10.83 -29.68 12.82
C LYS A 8 -11.75 -30.67 12.08
N HIS A 9 -11.88 -30.51 10.77
CA HIS A 9 -12.60 -31.41 9.87
C HIS A 9 -11.72 -32.45 9.18
N LYS A 10 -10.49 -32.69 9.67
CA LYS A 10 -9.51 -33.63 9.13
C LYS A 10 -9.13 -33.38 7.67
N ARG A 11 -9.31 -32.14 7.19
CA ARG A 11 -8.89 -31.74 5.84
C ARG A 11 -7.43 -31.30 5.91
N PRO A 12 -6.57 -31.74 4.96
CA PRO A 12 -5.22 -31.23 4.87
C PRO A 12 -5.26 -29.72 4.64
N LEU A 13 -4.65 -28.98 5.57
CA LEU A 13 -4.61 -27.51 5.53
C LEU A 13 -3.60 -26.99 4.47
N MET A 14 -3.06 -27.87 3.61
CA MET A 14 -2.02 -27.52 2.62
C MET A 14 -2.37 -27.96 1.20
N PRO A 15 -2.23 -27.04 0.23
CA PRO A 15 -0.92 -26.63 -0.27
C PRO A 15 -0.67 -25.13 -0.08
N CYS A 16 0.13 -24.74 0.91
CA CYS A 16 0.71 -23.39 0.97
C CYS A 16 2.13 -23.49 1.50
N SER A 17 3.11 -22.98 0.75
CA SER A 17 4.52 -22.96 1.15
C SER A 17 4.75 -22.09 2.39
N GLU A 18 5.69 -22.49 3.25
CA GLU A 18 6.07 -21.77 4.50
C GLU A 18 6.31 -20.28 4.29
N LYS A 19 6.81 -19.87 3.11
CA LYS A 19 7.10 -18.48 2.75
C LYS A 19 5.91 -17.52 2.84
N ARG A 20 4.67 -18.02 2.92
CA ARG A 20 3.44 -17.19 3.00
C ARG A 20 2.69 -17.30 4.32
N ALA A 21 3.16 -18.14 5.24
CA ALA A 21 2.57 -18.30 6.56
C ALA A 21 3.24 -17.33 7.55
N ARG A 22 2.43 -16.61 8.33
CA ARG A 22 2.90 -15.95 9.54
C ARG A 22 3.01 -17.00 10.63
N LEU A 23 4.22 -17.28 11.08
CA LEU A 23 4.48 -18.25 12.13
C LEU A 23 4.32 -17.61 13.51
N ASN A 24 3.96 -18.41 14.52
CA ASN A 24 4.07 -18.01 15.92
C ASN A 24 5.51 -18.21 16.43
N LYS A 25 5.78 -17.83 17.68
CA LYS A 25 7.10 -17.98 18.33
C LYS A 25 7.65 -19.42 18.26
N TYR A 26 6.76 -20.42 18.17
CA TYR A 26 7.10 -21.85 18.15
C TYR A 26 7.12 -22.45 16.73
N GLY A 27 7.03 -21.63 15.68
CA GLY A 27 7.09 -22.10 14.29
C GLY A 27 5.78 -22.61 13.70
N PHE A 28 4.66 -22.55 14.43
CA PHE A 28 3.35 -22.98 13.91
C PHE A 28 2.65 -21.84 13.13
N PRO A 29 1.97 -22.15 12.02
CA PRO A 29 1.27 -21.14 11.22
C PRO A 29 0.08 -20.53 12.00
N ARG A 30 0.08 -19.20 12.16
CA ARG A 30 -0.98 -18.43 12.82
C ARG A 30 -1.91 -17.74 11.82
N GLY A 31 -1.46 -17.50 10.59
CA GLY A 31 -2.27 -16.91 9.55
C GLY A 31 -1.55 -16.85 8.22
N TYR A 32 -2.31 -16.69 7.14
CA TYR A 32 -1.77 -16.71 5.79
C TYR A 32 -1.87 -15.33 5.14
N LEU A 33 -0.80 -14.93 4.45
CA LEU A 33 -0.83 -13.75 3.60
C LEU A 33 -1.76 -13.98 2.41
N MET A 34 -2.45 -12.92 2.01
CA MET A 34 -3.35 -12.91 0.85
C MET A 34 -2.64 -13.45 -0.40
N ARG A 35 -3.32 -14.33 -1.15
CA ARG A 35 -2.79 -14.97 -2.37
C ARG A 35 -2.74 -14.01 -3.55
N GLN A 36 -3.70 -13.10 -3.61
CA GLN A 36 -3.74 -12.05 -4.61
C GLN A 36 -2.83 -10.90 -4.15
N LYS A 37 -1.77 -10.63 -4.92
CA LYS A 37 -0.86 -9.50 -4.68
C LYS A 37 -1.55 -8.15 -4.91
N GLN A 38 -2.51 -8.12 -5.84
CA GLN A 38 -3.26 -6.93 -6.19
C GLN A 38 -4.73 -7.06 -5.78
N ILE A 39 -5.30 -5.96 -5.30
CA ILE A 39 -6.72 -5.82 -4.95
C ILE A 39 -7.22 -4.53 -5.59
N ARG A 40 -8.30 -4.63 -6.39
CA ARG A 40 -8.90 -3.47 -7.09
C ARG A 40 -7.89 -2.67 -7.94
N GLY A 41 -6.87 -3.34 -8.47
CA GLY A 41 -5.83 -2.72 -9.30
C GLY A 41 -4.66 -2.09 -8.52
N PHE A 42 -4.64 -2.16 -7.19
CA PHE A 42 -3.56 -1.66 -6.33
C PHE A 42 -2.79 -2.82 -5.69
N GLN A 43 -1.51 -2.62 -5.37
CA GLN A 43 -0.67 -3.51 -4.55
C GLN A 43 -0.03 -2.74 -3.39
N THR A 44 0.35 -3.45 -2.33
CA THR A 44 1.14 -2.85 -1.24
C THR A 44 2.44 -2.29 -1.80
N GLY A 45 2.77 -1.06 -1.43
CA GLY A 45 3.94 -0.33 -1.92
C GLY A 45 3.67 0.62 -3.08
N ASP A 46 2.50 0.55 -3.72
CA ASP A 46 2.11 1.56 -4.72
C ASP A 46 2.06 2.96 -4.07
N ARG A 47 2.58 3.97 -4.78
CA ARG A 47 2.43 5.38 -4.40
C ARG A 47 1.09 5.87 -4.93
N VAL A 48 0.24 6.38 -4.06
CA VAL A 48 -1.12 6.80 -4.40
C VAL A 48 -1.39 8.22 -3.92
N LYS A 49 -2.29 8.91 -4.63
CA LYS A 49 -2.94 10.14 -4.18
C LYS A 49 -4.36 9.80 -3.80
N ALA A 50 -4.71 9.93 -2.53
CA ALA A 50 -6.07 9.78 -2.06
C ALA A 50 -6.73 11.13 -1.83
N ILE A 51 -7.90 11.33 -2.44
CA ILE A 51 -8.72 12.54 -2.26
C ILE A 51 -9.97 12.11 -1.50
N VAL A 52 -9.99 12.39 -0.20
CA VAL A 52 -11.10 12.01 0.68
C VAL A 52 -12.06 13.21 0.79
N PRO A 53 -13.31 13.10 0.29
CA PRO A 53 -14.21 14.24 0.16
C PRO A 53 -14.79 14.72 1.50
N SER A 54 -15.01 13.82 2.46
CA SER A 54 -15.64 14.16 3.73
C SER A 54 -15.23 13.22 4.87
N GLY A 55 -15.53 13.62 6.10
CA GLY A 55 -15.28 12.85 7.32
C GLY A 55 -13.96 13.20 8.02
N LYS A 56 -13.61 12.42 9.05
CA LYS A 56 -12.46 12.69 9.94
C LYS A 56 -11.11 12.76 9.21
N LYS A 57 -11.00 12.14 8.03
CA LYS A 57 -9.77 12.04 7.23
C LYS A 57 -9.88 12.83 5.92
N ALA A 58 -10.81 13.79 5.85
CA ALA A 58 -11.00 14.63 4.68
C ALA A 58 -9.69 15.35 4.30
N GLY A 59 -9.49 15.54 3.01
CA GLY A 59 -8.28 16.14 2.46
C GLY A 59 -7.54 15.24 1.47
N VAL A 60 -6.36 15.70 1.09
CA VAL A 60 -5.50 15.04 0.10
C VAL A 60 -4.34 14.36 0.83
N HIS A 61 -4.20 13.05 0.62
CA HIS A 61 -3.15 12.23 1.21
C HIS A 61 -2.30 11.62 0.10
N VAL A 62 -1.01 11.91 0.10
CA VAL A 62 -0.07 11.34 -0.87
C VAL A 62 0.94 10.48 -0.14
N GLY A 63 1.14 9.25 -0.60
CA GLY A 63 2.06 8.34 0.07
C GLY A 63 2.00 6.90 -0.43
N ARG A 64 2.77 6.02 0.22
CA ARG A 64 2.76 4.58 -0.08
C ARG A 64 1.56 3.89 0.56
N VAL A 65 0.95 2.97 -0.17
CA VAL A 65 -0.27 2.28 0.28
C VAL A 65 0.01 0.88 0.81
N ALA A 66 -0.66 0.51 1.90
CA ALA A 66 -0.81 -0.85 2.37
C ALA A 66 -2.26 -1.30 2.15
N ILE A 67 -2.44 -2.30 1.29
CA ILE A 67 -3.77 -2.76 0.88
C ILE A 67 -4.30 -3.88 1.77
N ARG A 68 -5.62 -4.00 1.85
CA ARG A 68 -6.32 -5.12 2.48
C ARG A 68 -7.28 -5.75 1.48
N LYS A 69 -7.58 -7.04 1.64
CA LYS A 69 -8.55 -7.76 0.80
C LYS A 69 -9.92 -7.09 0.75
N THR A 70 -10.31 -6.38 1.82
CA THR A 70 -11.57 -5.64 1.91
C THR A 70 -11.65 -4.41 0.99
N GLY A 71 -10.54 -3.95 0.41
CA GLY A 71 -10.50 -2.72 -0.37
C GLY A 71 -10.37 -1.44 0.47
N SER A 72 -10.09 -1.59 1.77
CA SER A 72 -9.69 -0.50 2.66
C SER A 72 -8.17 -0.44 2.77
N PHE A 73 -7.62 0.74 2.59
CA PHE A 73 -6.19 0.98 2.45
C PHE A 73 -5.65 1.85 3.58
N ASN A 74 -4.39 1.63 3.91
CA ASN A 74 -3.64 2.48 4.84
C ASN A 74 -2.57 3.21 4.04
N ILE A 75 -2.51 4.54 4.13
CA ILE A 75 -1.57 5.38 3.38
C ILE A 75 -0.53 5.92 4.36
N GLN A 76 0.74 5.67 4.07
CA GLN A 76 1.86 6.24 4.81
C GLN A 76 2.23 7.57 4.17
N THR A 77 1.86 8.66 4.83
CA THR A 77 2.23 10.03 4.46
C THR A 77 3.39 10.50 5.34
N GLU A 78 4.03 11.61 4.97
CA GLU A 78 5.07 12.25 5.78
C GLU A 78 4.57 12.67 7.17
N GLN A 79 3.31 13.09 7.25
CA GLN A 79 2.65 13.53 8.49
C GLN A 79 2.15 12.36 9.36
N GLY A 80 2.26 11.13 8.87
CA GLY A 80 1.85 9.92 9.58
C GLY A 80 0.98 8.96 8.75
N GLY A 81 0.64 7.83 9.37
CA GLY A 81 -0.13 6.77 8.73
C GLY A 81 -1.65 7.02 8.81
N VAL A 82 -2.28 7.28 7.67
CA VAL A 82 -3.74 7.42 7.57
C VAL A 82 -4.37 6.08 7.22
N GLN A 83 -5.09 5.49 8.17
CA GLN A 83 -5.67 4.16 8.00
C GLN A 83 -7.08 4.22 7.43
N GLY A 84 -7.56 3.15 6.83
CA GLY A 84 -8.99 2.98 6.58
C GLY A 84 -9.58 3.81 5.42
N ILE A 85 -8.78 4.16 4.41
CA ILE A 85 -9.24 4.90 3.22
C ILE A 85 -9.78 3.90 2.19
N ALA A 86 -10.97 4.13 1.65
CA ALA A 86 -11.52 3.25 0.62
C ALA A 86 -10.79 3.43 -0.72
N TRP A 87 -10.55 2.31 -1.43
CA TRP A 87 -9.84 2.29 -2.72
C TRP A 87 -10.40 3.26 -3.78
N ARG A 88 -11.70 3.58 -3.73
CA ARG A 88 -12.37 4.49 -4.66
C ARG A 88 -11.83 5.91 -4.61
N HIS A 89 -11.27 6.31 -3.48
CA HIS A 89 -10.69 7.63 -3.29
C HIS A 89 -9.21 7.69 -3.67
N CYS A 90 -8.59 6.56 -4.00
CA CYS A 90 -7.19 6.46 -4.33
C CYS A 90 -6.98 6.47 -5.84
N ALA A 91 -6.06 7.32 -6.30
CA ALA A 91 -5.51 7.29 -7.64
C ALA A 91 -4.05 6.82 -7.58
N LEU A 92 -3.67 5.93 -8.50
CA LEU A 92 -2.30 5.44 -8.61
C LEU A 92 -1.39 6.55 -9.18
N LEU A 93 -0.30 6.86 -8.49
CA LEU A 93 0.77 7.76 -8.99
C LEU A 93 1.96 6.96 -9.51
N GLN A 94 2.38 5.93 -8.77
CA GLN A 94 3.53 5.09 -9.12
C GLN A 94 3.27 3.66 -8.67
N ARG A 95 3.65 2.69 -9.49
CA ARG A 95 3.66 1.28 -9.09
C ARG A 95 4.78 1.03 -8.09
N GLY A 96 4.55 0.15 -7.13
CA GLY A 96 5.57 -0.42 -6.25
C GLY A 96 6.48 -1.39 -7.00
N ASP A 97 7.34 -0.85 -7.85
CA ASP A 97 8.40 -1.54 -8.60
C ASP A 97 9.70 -1.68 -7.79
N GLY A 98 9.79 -1.01 -6.64
CA GLY A 98 10.92 -1.10 -5.71
C GLY A 98 11.82 0.13 -5.71
N TYR A 99 11.58 1.09 -6.61
CA TYR A 99 12.31 2.36 -6.65
C TYR A 99 11.43 3.49 -6.12
N ASP A 100 12.03 4.47 -5.42
CA ASP A 100 11.32 5.69 -5.03
C ASP A 100 11.73 6.80 -5.99
N TYR A 101 10.84 7.17 -6.90
CA TYR A 101 11.07 8.32 -7.75
C TYR A 101 10.67 9.56 -6.96
N HIS A 102 11.68 10.22 -6.39
CA HIS A 102 11.49 11.53 -5.79
C HIS A 102 11.19 12.52 -6.91
N GLN A 103 10.00 13.12 -6.90
CA GLN A 103 9.71 14.20 -7.83
C GLN A 103 10.52 15.41 -7.40
N THR A 104 11.55 15.75 -8.17
CA THR A 104 12.18 17.06 -8.06
C THR A 104 11.13 18.09 -8.47
N PRO A 105 10.78 19.06 -7.61
CA PRO A 105 9.82 20.08 -7.99
C PRO A 105 10.40 20.85 -9.17
N THR A 106 9.74 20.78 -10.33
CA THR A 106 10.10 21.64 -11.46
C THR A 106 9.71 23.06 -11.09
N ARG A 107 10.72 23.89 -10.84
CA ARG A 107 10.54 25.33 -10.63
C ARG A 107 10.09 25.91 -11.97
N ASN A 108 8.78 26.07 -12.16
CA ASN A 108 8.24 26.78 -13.31
C ASN A 108 8.53 28.27 -13.14
N ASP A 109 9.74 28.69 -13.45
CA ASP A 109 10.13 30.10 -13.53
C ASP A 109 9.46 30.73 -14.76
N LYS A 110 8.17 31.06 -14.64
CA LYS A 110 7.49 31.93 -15.60
C LYS A 110 7.70 33.40 -15.20
N GLY A 111 8.66 34.04 -15.87
CA GLY A 111 8.58 35.43 -16.31
C GLY A 111 8.90 36.54 -15.29
N GLY A 112 10.00 37.25 -15.55
CA GLY A 112 10.28 38.57 -15.01
C GLY A 112 11.34 39.28 -15.85
N ALA A 113 10.95 39.82 -17.01
CA ALA A 113 11.75 40.82 -17.71
C ALA A 113 11.85 42.08 -16.83
N GLY A 114 13.07 42.57 -16.57
CA GLY A 114 13.28 43.69 -15.66
C GLY A 114 14.69 44.30 -15.72
N ARG A 115 14.93 45.08 -16.78
CA ARG A 115 15.84 46.23 -16.92
C ARG A 115 17.32 46.08 -16.51
N ALA A 116 18.18 46.08 -17.54
CA ALA A 116 19.50 46.67 -17.46
C ALA A 116 19.37 48.19 -17.29
N VAL A 117 20.13 48.77 -16.35
CA VAL A 117 20.46 50.20 -16.32
C VAL A 117 21.96 50.31 -16.03
N ALA A 118 22.55 51.29 -16.72
CA ALA A 118 23.97 51.62 -16.90
C ALA A 118 24.83 51.62 -15.64
#